data_AF-A0A5K1HQJ6-F1
#
_entry.id   AF-A0A5K1HQJ6-F1
#
_cell.length_a   1.000
_cell.length_b   1.000
_cell.length_c   1.000
_cell.angle_alpha   90.00
_cell.angle_beta   90.00
_cell.angle_gamma   90.00
#
_symmetry.space_group_name_H-M   'P 1'
#
loop_
_entity.id
_entity.type
_entity.pdbx_description
1 polymer ?
#
loop_
_entity_poly.entity_id
_entity_poly.type
_entity_poly.pdbx_seq_one_letter_code
_entity_poly.pdbx_strand_id
1 'polypeptide(L)' 'KGLFADGHHIIFGSRNEQRNITATQAILQSAPNSKGSVKWFKLDLSRRDSIEEFAKF' A
#
# COMPACT_ATOMS: atom_id res chain seq x y z
N LYS A 1 3.12 -5.98 17.44
CA LYS A 1 3.95 -5.27 16.44
C LYS A 1 3.14 -5.19 15.14
N GLY A 2 3.38 -4.18 14.30
CA GLY A 2 2.63 -4.02 13.04
C GLY A 2 3.28 -4.80 11.90
N LEU A 3 2.48 -5.24 10.91
CA LEU A 3 2.94 -6.07 9.79
C LEU A 3 4.20 -5.51 9.10
N PHE A 4 4.26 -4.20 8.86
CA PHE A 4 5.44 -3.59 8.25
C PHE A 4 6.68 -3.73 9.12
N ALA A 5 6.59 -3.52 10.44
CA ALA A 5 7.73 -3.62 11.36
C ALA A 5 8.30 -5.04 11.45
N ASP A 6 7.47 -6.05 11.20
CA ASP A 6 7.87 -7.46 11.17
C ASP A 6 8.50 -7.87 9.82
N GLY A 7 8.67 -6.92 8.89
CA GLY A 7 9.38 -7.12 7.62
C GLY A 7 8.48 -7.56 6.46
N HIS A 8 7.15 -7.48 6.60
CA HIS A 8 6.23 -7.88 5.53
C HIS A 8 6.19 -6.87 4.37
N HIS A 9 5.83 -7.39 3.20
CA HIS A 9 5.50 -6.59 2.03
C HIS A 9 4.03 -6.19 2.07
N ILE A 10 3.75 -4.89 1.99
CA ILE A 10 2.40 -4.33 2.03
C ILE A 10 2.09 -3.69 0.68
N ILE A 11 0.93 -4.04 0.13
CA ILE A 11 0.33 -3.34 -1.00
C ILE A 11 -0.88 -2.58 -0.46
N PHE A 12 -0.91 -1.27 -0.70
CA PHE A 12 -1.98 -0.39 -0.23
C PHE A 12 -2.78 0.15 -1.41
N GLY A 13 -4.11 0.06 -1.35
CA GLY A 13 -5.02 0.47 -2.42
C GLY A 13 -6.00 1.55 -1.96
N SER A 14 -6.12 2.63 -2.72
CA SER A 14 -7.14 3.69 -2.52
C SER A 14 -7.50 4.35 -3.84
N ARG A 15 -8.72 4.90 -3.92
CA ARG A 15 -9.16 5.72 -5.07
C ARG A 15 -8.37 7.02 -5.20
N ASN A 16 -7.83 7.53 -4.10
CA ASN A 16 -7.13 8.81 -4.04
C ASN A 16 -5.61 8.59 -3.94
N GLU A 17 -4.90 8.99 -4.99
CA GLU A 17 -3.44 8.84 -5.11
C GLU A 17 -2.67 9.64 -4.05
N GLN A 18 -3.12 10.84 -3.72
CA GLN A 18 -2.45 11.65 -2.69
C GLN A 18 -2.54 10.97 -1.31
N ARG A 19 -3.71 10.39 -0.98
CA ARG A 19 -3.87 9.63 0.26
C ARG A 19 -3.01 8.37 0.29
N ASN A 20 -2.84 7.70 -0.85
CA ASN A 20 -1.92 6.57 -0.99
C ASN A 20 -0.46 6.97 -0.70
N ILE A 21 0.00 8.08 -1.28
CA ILE A 21 1.36 8.59 -1.09
C ILE A 21 1.58 8.94 0.39
N THR A 22 0.66 9.68 1.00
CA THR A 22 0.75 10.06 2.42
C THR A 22 0.75 8.83 3.34
N ALA A 23 -0.13 7.85 3.09
CA ALA A 23 -0.17 6.61 3.87
C ALA A 23 1.13 5.81 3.73
N THR A 24 1.67 5.70 2.52
CA THR A 24 2.95 5.02 2.25
C THR A 24 4.09 5.66 3.02
N GLN A 25 4.20 7.00 2.99
CA GLN A 25 5.21 7.74 3.74
C GLN A 25 5.08 7.51 5.25
N ALA A 26 3.86 7.54 5.79
CA ALA A 26 3.62 7.30 7.21
C ALA A 26 4.02 5.88 7.64
N ILE A 27 3.73 4.86 6.82
CA ILE A 27 4.13 3.47 7.11
C ILE A 27 5.66 3.35 7.12
N LEU A 28 6.34 3.87 6.10
CA LEU A 28 7.81 3.84 6.02
C LEU A 28 8.46 4.53 7.22
N GLN A 29 7.90 5.66 7.68
CA GLN A 29 8.38 6.40 8.85
C GLN A 29 8.10 5.67 10.18
N SER A 30 7.06 4.82 10.25
CA SER A 30 6.69 4.12 11.49
C SER A 30 7.70 3.06 11.94
N ALA A 31 8.50 2.53 11.01
CA ALA A 31 9.54 1.53 11.29
C ALA A 31 10.72 1.68 10.30
N PRO A 32 11.60 2.68 10.50
CA PRO A 32 12.66 3.02 9.54
C PRO A 32 13.70 1.91 9.31
N ASN A 33 13.82 0.97 10.26
CA ASN A 33 14.73 -0.17 10.18
C ASN A 33 14.05 -1.45 9.69
N SER A 34 12.78 -1.37 9.26
CA SER A 34 12.11 -2.52 8.68
C SER A 34 12.78 -2.97 7.38
N LYS A 35 12.84 -4.30 7.18
CA LYS A 35 13.21 -4.90 5.89
C LYS A 35 12.01 -5.08 4.94
N GLY A 36 10.82 -4.70 5.38
CA GLY A 36 9.60 -4.77 4.59
C GLY A 36 9.59 -3.74 3.46
N SER A 37 8.62 -3.87 2.55
CA SER A 37 8.41 -2.88 1.49
C SER A 37 6.95 -2.45 1.43
N VAL A 38 6.71 -1.23 0.98
CA VAL A 38 5.34 -0.73 0.75
C VAL A 38 5.24 -0.26 -0.69
N LYS A 39 4.19 -0.69 -1.39
CA LYS A 39 3.77 -0.16 -2.69
C LYS A 39 2.33 0.32 -2.58
N TRP A 40 1.98 1.32 -3.37
CA TRP A 40 0.60 1.78 -3.47
C TRP A 40 0.06 1.60 -4.88
N PHE A 41 -1.27 1.43 -4.96
CA PHE A 41 -2.02 1.30 -6.20
C PHE A 41 -3.30 2.13 -6.14
N LYS A 42 -3.69 2.73 -7.27
CA LYS A 42 -4.97 3.41 -7.37
C LYS A 42 -6.08 2.37 -7.53
N LEU A 43 -6.76 2.04 -6.43
CA LEU A 43 -7.78 0.98 -6.40
C LEU A 43 -9.17 1.56 -6.24
N ASP A 44 -10.05 1.27 -7.20
CA ASP A 44 -11.48 1.51 -7.09
C ASP A 44 -12.26 0.18 -7.04
N LEU A 45 -12.64 -0.23 -5.84
CA LEU A 45 -13.41 -1.45 -5.61
C LEU A 45 -14.84 -1.44 -6.21
N SER A 46 -15.32 -0.29 -6.71
CA SER A 46 -16.60 -0.24 -7.44
C SER A 46 -16.45 -0.57 -8.94
N ARG A 47 -15.20 -0.70 -9.41
CA ARG A 47 -14.85 -0.89 -10.81
C ARG A 47 -14.15 -2.24 -10.98
N ARG A 48 -14.80 -3.18 -11.65
CA ARG A 48 -14.28 -4.54 -11.86
C ARG A 48 -12.93 -4.54 -12.57
N ASP A 49 -12.77 -3.69 -13.58
CA ASP A 49 -11.51 -3.49 -14.30
C ASP A 49 -10.38 -3.03 -13.36
N SER A 50 -10.66 -2.09 -12.46
CA SER A 50 -9.68 -1.64 -11.46
C SER A 50 -9.28 -2.77 -10.48
N ILE A 51 -10.23 -3.64 -10.10
CA ILE A 51 -9.94 -4.82 -9.27
C ILE A 51 -9.07 -5.82 -10.04
N GLU A 52 -9.39 -6.09 -11.31
CA GLU A 52 -8.64 -7.01 -12.15
C GLU A 52 -7.22 -6.52 -12.47
N GLU A 53 -7.03 -5.20 -12.62
CA GLU A 53 -5.70 -4.58 -12.72
C GLU A 53 -4.92 -4.73 -11.42
N PHE A 54 -5.56 -4.48 -10.27
CA PHE A 54 -4.92 -4.65 -8.96
C PHE A 54 -4.53 -6.11 -8.67
N ALA A 55 -5.33 -7.09 -9.09
CA ALA A 55 -5.01 -8.50 -8.89
C ALA A 55 -3.77 -8.97 -9.69
N LYS A 56 -3.34 -8.20 -10.69
CA LYS A 56 -2.14 -8.47 -11.51
C LYS A 56 -0.90 -7.71 -11.02
N PHE A 57 -1.06 -6.83 -10.04
CA PHE A 57 -0.03 -5.93 -9.53
C PHE A 57 0.94 -6.63 -8.59
#